data_AF-K1RMC8-F1
#
_entry.id   AF-K1RMC8-F1
#
_cell.length_a   1.000
_cell.length_b   1.000
_cell.length_c   1.000
_cell.angle_alpha   90.00
_cell.angle_beta   90.00
_cell.angle_gamma   90.00
#
_symmetry.space_group_name_H-M   'P 1'
#
loop_
_entity.id
_entity.type
_entity.pdbx_description
1 polymer ?
#
loop_
_entity_poly.entity_id
_entity_poly.type
_entity_poly.pdbx_seq_one_letter_code
_entity_poly.pdbx_strand_id
1 'polypeptide(L)'
;MEHLKNVQYLQKKTLARPADSNSEIPYVKELEEELLTKINKLGIGPGGLGGTQTALSVNVETYPTHIAGLPVAINICCHVNRHISRTL
;
A
#
# COMPACT_ATOMS: atom_id res chain seq x y z
N MET A 1 7.28 14.61 -16.08
CA MET A 1 5.89 14.09 -16.10
C MET A 1 5.82 12.57 -16.07
N GLU A 2 6.81 11.84 -16.57
CA GLU A 2 6.79 10.37 -16.64
C GLU A 2 6.87 9.67 -15.27
N HIS A 3 7.72 10.16 -14.35
CA HIS A 3 7.81 9.64 -12.98
C HIS A 3 6.46 9.68 -12.22
N LEU A 4 5.65 10.72 -12.43
CA LEU A 4 4.31 10.83 -11.84
C LEU A 4 3.35 9.77 -12.38
N LYS A 5 3.41 9.47 -13.69
CA LYS A 5 2.60 8.41 -14.31
C LYS A 5 2.98 7.04 -13.77
N ASN A 6 4.27 6.80 -13.58
CA ASN A 6 4.77 5.54 -13.05
C ASN A 6 4.29 5.30 -11.62
N VAL A 7 4.38 6.32 -10.75
CA VAL A 7 3.89 6.19 -9.37
C VAL A 7 2.37 5.97 -9.34
N GLN A 8 1.61 6.65 -10.19
CA GLN A 8 0.15 6.44 -10.32
C GLN A 8 -0.21 5.02 -10.76
N TYR A 9 0.53 4.44 -11.70
CA TYR A 9 0.34 3.08 -12.16
C TYR A 9 0.74 2.05 -11.08
N LEU A 10 1.91 2.25 -10.46
CA LEU A 10 2.44 1.37 -9.43
C LEU A 10 1.48 1.26 -8.25
N GLN A 11 0.97 2.37 -7.71
CA GLN A 11 0.04 2.30 -6.58
C GLN A 11 -1.21 1.45 -6.86
N LYS A 12 -1.70 1.42 -8.10
CA LYS A 12 -2.87 0.64 -8.48
C LYS A 12 -2.51 -0.84 -8.60
N LYS A 13 -1.33 -1.15 -9.12
CA LYS A 13 -0.78 -2.51 -9.19
C LYS A 13 -0.54 -3.06 -7.78
N THR A 14 0.04 -2.26 -6.89
CA THR A 14 0.29 -2.59 -5.48
C THR A 14 -1.01 -2.96 -4.75
N LEU A 15 -2.09 -2.22 -4.99
CA LEU A 15 -3.40 -2.47 -4.38
C LEU A 15 -4.01 -3.85 -4.75
N ALA A 16 -3.63 -4.40 -5.90
CA ALA A 16 -4.12 -5.69 -6.38
C ALA A 16 -3.25 -6.88 -5.95
N ARG A 17 -2.24 -6.65 -5.10
CA ARG A 17 -1.48 -7.73 -4.49
C ARG A 17 -2.34 -8.45 -3.43
N PRO A 18 -2.10 -9.76 -3.20
CA PRO A 18 -2.71 -10.46 -2.08
C PRO A 18 -2.41 -9.76 -0.76
N ALA A 19 -3.42 -9.68 0.12
CA ALA A 19 -3.32 -8.95 1.39
C ALA A 19 -2.33 -9.59 2.39
N ASP A 20 -2.03 -10.86 2.20
CA ASP A 20 -1.07 -11.67 2.96
C ASP A 20 0.34 -11.66 2.35
N SER A 21 0.55 -10.94 1.24
CA SER A 21 1.87 -10.81 0.61
C SER A 21 2.64 -9.61 1.14
N ASN A 22 3.95 -9.77 1.29
CA ASN A 22 4.89 -8.70 1.63
C ASN A 22 5.89 -8.45 0.49
N SER A 23 6.55 -7.29 0.54
CA SER A 23 7.66 -7.00 -0.37
C SER A 23 8.82 -7.98 -0.17
N GLU A 24 9.48 -8.37 -1.26
CA GLU A 24 10.72 -9.17 -1.23
C GLU A 24 11.92 -8.34 -0.75
N ILE A 25 11.80 -7.01 -0.78
CA ILE A 25 12.85 -6.08 -0.39
C ILE A 25 12.76 -5.86 1.13
N PRO A 26 13.79 -6.21 1.94
CA PRO A 26 13.70 -6.20 3.41
C PRO A 26 13.26 -4.86 4.00
N TYR A 27 13.87 -3.74 3.59
CA TYR A 27 13.52 -2.42 4.13
C TYR A 27 12.10 -1.99 3.75
N VAL A 28 11.58 -2.44 2.60
CA VAL A 28 10.21 -2.13 2.17
C VAL A 28 9.22 -2.94 3.00
N LYS A 29 9.53 -4.20 3.29
CA LYS A 29 8.72 -5.04 4.18
C LYS A 29 8.65 -4.45 5.59
N GLU A 30 9.79 -4.03 6.15
CA GLU A 30 9.82 -3.34 7.45
C GLU A 30 8.95 -2.09 7.45
N LEU A 31 8.99 -1.31 6.35
CA LEU A 31 8.13 -0.14 6.17
C LEU A 31 6.64 -0.51 6.09
N GLU A 32 6.27 -1.58 5.38
CA GLU A 32 4.89 -2.09 5.32
C GLU A 32 4.36 -2.42 6.73
N GLU A 33 5.15 -3.16 7.52
CA GLU A 33 4.81 -3.57 8.90
C GLU A 33 4.73 -2.39 9.86
N GLU A 34 5.67 -1.45 9.77
CA GLU A 34 5.70 -0.23 10.57
C GLU A 34 4.46 0.63 10.29
N LEU A 35 4.13 0.83 9.00
CA LEU A 35 2.96 1.61 8.60
C LEU A 35 1.67 0.96 9.07
N LEU A 36 1.51 -0.36 8.88
CA LEU A 36 0.32 -1.07 9.35
C LEU A 36 0.14 -0.91 10.86
N THR A 37 1.22 -1.06 11.62
CA THR A 37 1.21 -0.86 13.08
C THR A 37 0.81 0.56 13.46
N LYS A 38 1.39 1.58 12.80
CA LYS A 38 1.09 2.99 13.06
C LYS A 38 -0.36 3.32 12.72
N ILE A 39 -0.86 2.86 11.58
CA ILE A 39 -2.24 3.12 11.12
C ILE A 39 -3.26 2.53 12.10
N ASN A 40 -3.03 1.29 12.58
CA ASN A 40 -3.92 0.65 13.54
C ASN A 40 -3.84 1.27 14.94
N LYS A 41 -2.71 1.89 15.30
CA LYS A 41 -2.58 2.67 16.54
C LYS A 41 -3.31 4.02 16.52
N LEU A 42 -3.78 4.50 15.37
CA LEU A 42 -4.53 5.77 15.29
C LEU A 42 -5.91 5.70 15.95
N GLY A 43 -6.45 4.52 16.24
CA GLY A 43 -7.74 4.36 16.91
C GLY A 43 -8.97 4.68 16.03
N ILE A 44 -8.78 4.87 14.73
CA ILE A 44 -9.83 5.22 13.77
C ILE A 44 -10.84 4.06 13.62
N GLY A 45 -10.33 2.83 13.56
CA GLY A 45 -11.15 1.63 13.45
C GLY A 45 -11.86 1.46 12.10
N PRO A 46 -12.64 0.37 11.95
CA PRO A 46 -13.28 0.04 10.68
C PRO A 46 -14.34 1.08 10.32
N GLY A 47 -14.23 1.66 9.12
CA GLY A 47 -15.17 2.69 8.64
C GLY A 47 -15.14 4.00 9.42
N GLY A 48 -14.14 4.22 10.29
CA GLY A 48 -14.04 5.43 11.11
C GLY A 48 -14.94 5.43 12.36
N LEU A 49 -15.47 4.28 12.77
CA LEU A 49 -16.37 4.15 13.91
C LEU A 49 -15.64 3.93 15.26
N GLY A 50 -14.32 4.10 15.28
CA GLY A 50 -13.47 3.77 16.42
C GLY A 50 -13.09 2.29 16.46
N GLY A 51 -12.01 1.97 17.16
CA GLY A 51 -11.52 0.60 17.34
C GLY A 51 -10.02 0.46 17.12
N THR A 52 -9.54 -0.78 17.04
CA THR A 52 -8.09 -1.10 16.98
C THR A 52 -7.60 -1.48 15.59
N GLN A 53 -8.51 -1.72 14.63
CA GLN A 53 -8.18 -2.20 13.29
C GLN A 53 -8.76 -1.25 12.24
N THR A 54 -7.90 -0.39 11.71
CA THR A 54 -8.22 0.57 10.63
C THR A 54 -7.86 -0.01 9.26
N ALA A 55 -6.71 -0.68 9.15
CA ALA A 55 -6.20 -1.28 7.93
C ALA A 55 -5.91 -2.77 8.14
N LEU A 56 -6.23 -3.57 7.11
CA LEU A 56 -6.01 -5.02 7.12
C LEU A 56 -4.61 -5.39 6.62
N SER A 57 -4.14 -4.67 5.59
CA SER A 57 -2.81 -4.84 5.01
C SER A 57 -2.30 -3.50 4.46
N VAL A 58 -0.99 -3.38 4.35
CA VAL A 58 -0.31 -2.26 3.68
C VAL A 58 0.70 -2.88 2.72
N ASN A 59 0.66 -2.43 1.47
CA ASN A 59 1.59 -2.86 0.44
C ASN A 59 2.31 -1.63 -0.12
N VAL A 60 3.62 -1.73 -0.29
CA VAL A 60 4.47 -0.62 -0.76
C VAL A 60 5.28 -1.09 -1.96
N GLU A 61 5.33 -0.25 -3.00
CA GLU A 61 6.23 -0.39 -4.14
C GLU A 61 7.11 0.84 -4.25
N THR A 62 8.37 0.64 -4.63
CA THR A 62 9.34 1.72 -4.78
C THR A 62 9.83 1.80 -6.23
N TYR A 63 10.09 3.01 -6.71
CA TYR A 63 10.59 3.25 -8.06
C TYR A 63 11.68 4.33 -8.03
N PRO A 64 12.75 4.21 -8.85
CA PRO A 64 13.80 5.21 -8.90
C PRO A 64 13.28 6.58 -9.31
N THR A 65 13.72 7.62 -8.58
CA THR A 65 13.37 9.01 -8.85
C THR A 65 14.61 9.89 -8.77
N HIS A 66 14.53 11.08 -9.37
CA HIS A 66 15.59 12.08 -9.27
C HIS A 66 15.71 12.58 -7.83
N ILE A 67 16.93 12.82 -7.32
CA ILE A 67 17.15 13.23 -5.92
C ILE A 67 16.37 14.50 -5.52
N ALA A 68 16.14 15.41 -6.48
CA ALA A 68 15.38 16.64 -6.27
C ALA A 68 13.85 16.44 -6.22
N GLY A 69 13.33 15.21 -6.40
CA GLY A 69 11.89 14.95 -6.41
C GLY A 69 11.54 13.57 -5.87
N LEU A 70 10.58 13.52 -4.93
CA LEU A 70 10.08 12.29 -4.35
C LEU A 70 8.57 12.17 -4.61
N PRO A 71 8.16 11.65 -5.79
CA PRO A 71 6.76 11.43 -6.08
C PRO A 71 6.21 10.28 -5.22
N VAL A 72 5.11 10.54 -4.53
CA VAL A 72 4.42 9.57 -3.66
C VAL A 72 2.95 9.53 -4.06
N ALA A 73 2.39 8.33 -4.19
CA ALA A 73 0.95 8.14 -4.33
C ALA A 73 0.46 7.07 -3.36
N ILE A 74 -0.76 7.28 -2.86
CA ILE A 74 -1.41 6.43 -1.88
C ILE A 74 -2.76 6.02 -2.46
N ASN A 75 -3.03 4.72 -2.45
CA ASN A 75 -4.29 4.15 -2.87
C ASN A 75 -4.88 3.32 -1.73
N ILE A 76 -6.18 3.44 -1.51
CA ILE A 76 -6.90 2.76 -0.44
C ILE A 76 -8.01 1.92 -1.07
N CYS A 77 -8.08 0.64 -0.71
CA CYS A 77 -9.18 -0.24 -1.08
C CYS A 77 -10.21 -0.28 0.05
N CYS A 78 -11.49 -0.39 -0.31
CA CYS A 78 -12.53 -0.65 0.66
C CYS A 78 -12.58 -2.15 1.02
N HIS A 79 -13.54 -2.52 1.87
CA HIS A 79 -13.81 -3.91 2.23
C HIS A 79 -14.02 -4.84 1.03
N VAL A 80 -14.49 -4.30 -0.10
CA VAL A 80 -14.78 -5.06 -1.33
C VAL A 80 -13.56 -5.08 -2.25
N ASN A 81 -12.45 -5.66 -1.78
CA ASN A 81 -11.24 -5.83 -2.59
C ASN A 81 -11.39 -6.98 -3.60
N ARG A 82 -11.80 -6.64 -4.83
CA ARG A 82 -12.06 -7.62 -5.90
C ARG A 82 -10.97 -7.57 -6.96
N HIS A 83 -10.23 -8.66 -7.09
CA HIS A 83 -9.24 -8.88 -8.15
C HIS A 83 -9.01 -10.39 -8.31
N ILE A 84 -8.57 -10.81 -9.50
CA ILE A 84 -8.23 -12.20 -9.80
C ILE A 84 -7.00 -12.24 -10.70
N SER A 85 -6.10 -13.18 -10.43
CA SER A 85 -4.97 -13.52 -11.30
C SER A 85 -5.11 -14.97 -11.73
N ARG A 86 -4.78 -15.28 -12.98
CA ARG A 86 -4.86 -16.63 -13.55
C ARG A 86 -3.68 -16.88 -14.48
N THR A 87 -3.01 -18.00 -14.31
CA THR A 87 -2.04 -18.55 -15.26
C THR A 87 -2.76 -19.55 -16.16
N LEU A 88 -2.50 -19.49 -17.47
CA LEU A 88 -3.08 -20.38 -18.48
C LEU A 88 -2.19 -21.59 -18.74
#